data_AF-A0A920DUB9-F1
#
_entry.id   AF-A0A920DUB9-F1
#
_cell.length_a   1.000
_cell.length_b   1.000
_cell.length_c   1.000
_cell.angle_alpha   90.00
_cell.angle_beta   90.00
_cell.angle_gamma   90.00
#
_symmetry.space_group_name_H-M   'P 1'
#
loop_
_entity.id
_entity.type
_entity.pdbx_description
1 polymer ?
#
loop_
_entity_poly.entity_id
_entity_poly.type
_entity_poly.pdbx_seq_one_letter_code
_entity_poly.pdbx_strand_id
1 'polypeptide(L)'
;MQEGKIPNYIAIEGPIGVGKTSLSRKIAMDFGHELCLEESDENPFLNSFYKDKQNYAFASQLYFVMQRSQQIDMYFSDDLIKRKIVADFMFQKKIFC
;
A
#
# COMPACT_ATOMS: atom_id res chain seq x y z
N MET A 1 -34.56 -2.56 -1.99
CA MET A 1 -33.27 -2.96 -2.57
C MET A 1 -32.22 -2.58 -1.54
N GLN A 2 -31.53 -3.54 -0.91
CA GLN A 2 -30.43 -3.20 0.00
C GLN A 2 -29.28 -2.71 -0.86
N GLU A 3 -28.98 -1.41 -0.82
CA GLU A 3 -27.76 -0.87 -1.42
C GLU A 3 -26.57 -1.62 -0.81
N GLY A 4 -25.77 -2.27 -1.66
CA GLY A 4 -24.60 -3.01 -1.22
C GLY A 4 -23.60 -2.06 -0.58
N LYS A 5 -23.55 -2.02 0.75
CA LYS A 5 -22.62 -1.18 1.51
C LYS A 5 -21.19 -1.64 1.21
N ILE A 6 -20.44 -0.77 0.55
CA ILE A 6 -19.04 -1.02 0.20
C ILE A 6 -18.19 -0.98 1.49
N PRO A 7 -17.20 -1.89 1.65
CA PRO A 7 -16.32 -1.89 2.80
C PRO A 7 -15.56 -0.56 2.93
N ASN A 8 -15.40 -0.09 4.17
CA ASN A 8 -14.62 1.13 4.44
C ASN A 8 -13.12 0.96 4.14
N TYR A 9 -12.62 -0.27 4.08
CA TYR A 9 -11.24 -0.54 3.73
C TYR A 9 -11.17 -1.61 2.64
N ILE A 10 -10.53 -1.28 1.52
CA ILE A 10 -10.33 -2.17 0.37
C ILE A 10 -8.84 -2.21 0.07
N ALA A 11 -8.22 -3.38 0.15
CA ALA A 11 -6.83 -3.59 -0.28
C ALA A 11 -6.81 -4.42 -1.57
N ILE A 12 -6.05 -3.97 -2.57
CA ILE A 12 -5.89 -4.66 -3.85
C ILE A 12 -4.54 -5.38 -3.85
N GLU A 13 -4.56 -6.70 -4.01
CA GLU A 13 -3.36 -7.53 -4.07
C GLU A 13 -3.15 -8.14 -5.45
N GLY A 14 -1.89 -8.37 -5.81
CA GLY A 14 -1.51 -8.91 -7.12
C GLY A 14 -0.04 -8.67 -7.51
N PRO A 15 0.42 -9.31 -8.60
CA PRO A 15 1.80 -9.24 -9.05
C PRO A 15 2.25 -7.81 -9.41
N ILE A 16 3.56 -7.58 -9.40
CA ILE A 16 4.14 -6.29 -9.79
C ILE A 16 3.84 -6.04 -11.28
N GLY A 17 3.41 -4.83 -11.63
CA GLY A 17 3.12 -4.44 -13.02
C GLY A 17 1.72 -4.80 -13.54
N VAL A 18 0.85 -5.45 -12.77
CA VAL A 18 -0.51 -5.84 -13.22
C VAL A 18 -1.53 -4.69 -13.25
N GLY A 19 -1.15 -3.49 -12.79
CA GLY A 19 -2.03 -2.32 -12.77
C GLY A 19 -2.87 -2.15 -11.49
N LYS A 20 -2.41 -2.66 -10.34
CA LYS A 20 -3.08 -2.49 -9.03
C LYS A 20 -3.35 -1.02 -8.71
N THR A 21 -2.32 -0.18 -8.82
CA THR A 21 -2.41 1.27 -8.58
C THR A 21 -3.46 1.93 -9.48
N SER A 22 -3.57 1.50 -10.74
CA SER A 22 -4.59 1.98 -11.67
C SER A 22 -5.99 1.56 -11.26
N LEU A 23 -6.16 0.33 -10.77
CA LEU A 23 -7.44 -0.16 -10.26
C LEU A 23 -7.84 0.53 -8.94
N SER A 24 -6.92 0.66 -7.99
CA SER A 24 -7.15 1.35 -6.72
C SER A 24 -7.59 2.79 -6.93
N ARG A 25 -6.96 3.50 -7.88
CA ARG A 25 -7.34 4.87 -8.23
C ARG A 25 -8.76 4.98 -8.77
N LYS A 26 -9.18 4.05 -9.64
CA LYS A 26 -10.55 4.03 -10.17
C LYS A 26 -11.57 3.79 -9.07
N ILE A 27 -11.35 2.78 -8.23
CA ILE A 27 -12.25 2.44 -7.12
C ILE A 27 -12.35 3.61 -6.12
N ALA A 28 -11.22 4.24 -5.79
CA ALA A 28 -11.20 5.42 -4.93
C ALA A 28 -12.04 6.57 -5.50
N MET A 29 -11.90 6.84 -6.81
CA MET A 29 -12.65 7.89 -7.50
C MET A 29 -14.14 7.58 -7.60
N ASP A 30 -14.51 6.36 -8.00
CA ASP A 30 -15.91 5.96 -8.22
C ASP A 30 -16.72 5.93 -6.91
N PHE A 31 -16.08 5.63 -5.79
CA PHE A 31 -16.75 5.48 -4.48
C PHE A 31 -16.40 6.56 -3.46
N GLY A 32 -15.64 7.59 -3.86
CA GLY A 32 -15.22 8.68 -2.97
C GLY A 32 -14.41 8.21 -1.76
N HIS A 33 -13.56 7.20 -1.94
CA HIS A 33 -12.63 6.73 -0.91
C HIS A 33 -11.29 7.46 -1.05
N GLU A 34 -10.57 7.62 0.06
CA GLU A 34 -9.18 8.05 0.08
C GLU A 34 -8.29 6.97 -0.55
N LEU A 35 -7.31 7.40 -1.34
CA LEU A 35 -6.39 6.50 -2.03
C LEU A 35 -5.08 6.41 -1.23
N CYS A 36 -4.71 5.21 -0.81
CA CYS A 36 -3.43 4.92 -0.17
C CYS A 36 -2.56 4.10 -1.15
N LEU A 37 -1.42 4.63 -1.57
CA LEU A 37 -0.52 3.97 -2.51
C LEU A 37 0.80 3.58 -1.84
N GLU A 38 1.39 2.48 -2.28
CA GLU A 38 2.75 2.11 -1.93
C GLU A 38 3.74 3.03 -2.69
N GLU A 39 4.45 3.90 -1.99
CA GLU A 39 5.45 4.79 -2.60
C GLU A 39 6.81 4.08 -2.66
N SER A 40 6.89 3.00 -3.44
CA SER A 40 8.14 2.22 -3.58
C SER A 40 9.30 3.03 -4.15
N ASP A 41 8.99 4.07 -4.92
CA ASP A 41 9.97 4.91 -5.62
C ASP A 41 10.72 5.86 -4.66
N GLU A 42 10.23 6.08 -3.44
CA GLU A 42 10.93 6.87 -2.42
C GLU A 42 12.05 6.11 -1.71
N ASN A 43 12.11 4.79 -1.88
CA ASN A 43 13.11 3.96 -1.22
C ASN A 43 14.52 4.22 -1.79
N PRO A 44 15.42 4.91 -1.06
CA PRO A 44 16.74 5.28 -1.59
C PRO A 44 17.64 4.07 -1.83
N PHE A 45 17.28 2.91 -1.28
CA PHE A 45 18.04 1.66 -1.41
C PHE A 45 17.56 0.80 -2.58
N LEU A 46 16.40 1.09 -3.18
CA LEU A 46 15.82 0.24 -4.23
C LEU A 46 16.71 0.14 -5.47
N ASN A 47 17.26 1.27 -5.91
CA ASN A 47 18.20 1.31 -7.04
C ASN A 47 19.48 0.51 -6.76
N SER A 48 19.97 0.55 -5.52
CA SER A 48 21.15 -0.21 -5.10
C SER A 48 20.84 -1.69 -4.94
N PHE A 49 19.64 -2.05 -4.49
CA PHE A 49 19.14 -3.42 -4.44
C PHE A 49 19.06 -4.08 -5.82
N TYR A 50 18.60 -3.36 -6.84
CA TYR A 50 18.60 -3.88 -8.22
C TYR A 50 20.02 -4.12 -8.76
N LYS A 51 21.03 -3.43 -8.24
CA LYS A 51 22.44 -3.61 -8.64
C LYS A 51 23.15 -4.67 -7.81
N ASP A 52 22.85 -4.76 -6.53
CA ASP A 52 23.49 -5.66 -5.56
C ASP A 52 22.47 -6.09 -4.50
N LYS A 53 21.77 -7.18 -4.81
CA LYS A 53 20.70 -7.71 -3.96
C LYS A 53 21.21 -8.12 -2.57
N GLN A 54 22.41 -8.71 -2.47
CA GLN A 54 22.90 -9.25 -1.19
C GLN A 54 23.19 -8.14 -0.18
N ASN A 55 23.79 -7.03 -0.62
CA ASN A 55 24.19 -5.97 0.28
C ASN A 55 23.06 -4.99 0.64
N TYR A 56 22.04 -4.86 -0.22
CA TYR A 56 20.98 -3.86 -0.05
C TYR A 56 19.58 -4.45 0.24
N ALA A 57 19.42 -5.78 0.28
CA ALA A 57 18.15 -6.42 0.62
C ALA A 57 17.64 -6.02 2.00
N PHE A 58 18.52 -6.02 3.02
CA PHE A 58 18.12 -5.70 4.38
C PHE A 58 17.70 -4.23 4.53
N ALA A 59 18.50 -3.30 3.99
CA ALA A 59 18.19 -1.87 4.04
C ALA A 59 16.88 -1.54 3.30
N SER A 60 16.67 -2.13 2.11
CA SER A 60 15.45 -1.95 1.33
C SER A 60 14.23 -2.48 2.07
N GLN A 61 14.33 -3.68 2.65
CA GLN A 61 13.24 -4.29 3.44
C GLN A 61 12.94 -3.49 4.70
N LEU A 62 13.95 -2.99 5.41
CA LEU A 62 13.77 -2.17 6.61
C LEU A 62 13.06 -0.85 6.28
N TYR A 63 13.43 -0.22 5.16
CA TYR A 63 12.75 1.00 4.68
C TYR A 63 11.26 0.76 4.45
N PHE A 64 10.90 -0.32 3.76
CA PHE A 64 9.49 -0.68 3.55
C PHE A 64 8.74 -0.91 4.87
N VAL A 65 9.36 -1.55 5.86
CA VAL A 65 8.74 -1.76 7.19
C VAL A 65 8.50 -0.42 7.90
N MET A 66 9.48 0.49 7.88
CA MET A 66 9.37 1.81 8.51
C MET A 66 8.29 2.67 7.84
N GLN A 67 8.26 2.72 6.51
CA GLN A 67 7.25 3.45 5.74
C GLN A 67 5.84 2.95 6.08
N ARG A 68 5.66 1.63 6.20
CA ARG A 68 4.37 1.03 6.58
C ARG A 68 4.00 1.34 8.02
N SER A 69 4.96 1.39 8.95
CA SER A 69 4.69 1.81 10.33
C SER A 69 4.18 3.25 10.37
N GLN A 70 4.81 4.17 9.63
CA GLN A 70 4.37 5.56 9.55
C GLN A 70 2.98 5.69 8.92
N GLN A 71 2.71 4.93 7.84
CA GLN A 71 1.38 4.88 7.24
C GLN A 71 0.35 4.28 8.21
N ILE A 72 0.72 3.25 8.97
CA ILE A 72 -0.15 2.73 10.03
C ILE A 72 -0.43 3.82 11.05
N ASP A 73 0.56 4.56 11.54
CA ASP A 73 0.30 5.64 12.50
C ASP A 73 -0.57 6.78 11.91
N MET A 74 -0.38 7.12 10.62
CA MET A 74 -1.16 8.16 9.93
C MET A 74 -2.61 7.74 9.65
N TYR A 75 -2.83 6.47 9.29
CA TYR A 75 -4.15 5.96 8.88
C TYR A 75 -4.88 5.27 10.03
N PHE A 76 -4.19 4.62 10.98
CA PHE A 76 -4.72 3.85 12.12
C PHE A 76 -4.79 4.63 13.44
N SER A 77 -5.07 5.92 13.37
CA SER A 77 -5.75 6.58 14.50
C SER A 77 -7.17 6.00 14.65
N ASP A 78 -7.78 6.08 15.84
CA ASP A 78 -9.09 5.51 16.25
C ASP A 78 -10.29 5.71 15.28
N ASP A 79 -10.12 6.50 14.22
CA ASP A 79 -11.13 6.90 13.23
C ASP A 79 -11.15 6.03 11.96
N LEU A 80 -10.36 4.96 11.87
CA LEU A 80 -10.35 4.01 10.73
C LEU A 80 -11.74 3.44 10.41
N ILE A 81 -12.58 3.28 11.43
CA ILE A 81 -13.96 2.80 11.27
C ILE A 81 -14.81 3.83 10.50
N LYS A 82 -14.42 5.10 10.46
CA LYS A 82 -15.13 6.17 9.73
C LYS A 82 -14.51 6.51 8.38
N ARG A 83 -13.20 6.28 8.18
CA ARG A 83 -12.53 6.60 6.92
C ARG A 83 -12.76 5.51 5.88
N LYS A 84 -13.02 5.94 4.65
CA LYS A 84 -13.20 5.09 3.48
C LYS A 84 -11.89 5.09 2.69
N ILE A 85 -11.14 3.99 2.69
CA ILE A 85 -9.78 3.91 2.12
C ILE A 85 -9.70 2.76 1.11
N VAL A 86 -9.03 3.02 -0.01
CA VAL A 86 -8.61 2.00 -0.99
C VAL A 86 -7.09 2.00 -1.07
N ALA A 87 -6.48 0.85 -0.80
CA ALA A 87 -5.03 0.63 -0.82
C ALA A 87 -4.62 -0.30 -1.97
N ASP A 88 -3.46 -0.07 -2.59
CA ASP A 88 -2.87 -0.99 -3.60
C ASP A 88 -1.88 -2.02 -3.02
N PHE A 89 -1.85 -2.12 -1.69
CA PHE A 89 -1.12 -3.12 -0.90
C PHE A 89 -1.88 -3.44 0.40
N MET A 90 -1.68 -4.65 0.95
CA MET A 90 -2.08 -4.98 2.32
C MET A 90 -0.99 -4.60 3.31
N PHE A 91 -1.36 -4.05 4.48
CA PHE A 91 -0.44 -3.73 5.59
C PHE A 91 0.35 -4.91 6.18
N GLN A 92 -0.04 -6.17 5.93
CA GLN A 92 0.71 -7.35 6.39
C GLN A 92 1.62 -8.00 5.32
N LYS A 93 1.66 -7.48 4.10
CA LYS A 93 2.46 -8.02 2.99
C LYS A 93 3.96 -8.08 3.31
N LYS A 94 4.58 -9.26 3.10
CA LYS A 94 6.03 -9.43 2.99
C LYS A 94 6.44 -9.18 1.54
N ILE A 95 7.35 -8.24 1.31
CA ILE A 95 7.73 -7.78 -0.04
C ILE A 95 8.86 -8.64 -0.64
N PHE A 96 9.71 -9.24 0.20
CA PHE A 96 10.79 -10.12 -0.24
C PHE A 96 10.78 -11.45 0.51
N CYS A 97 10.72 -12.54 -0.25
CA CYS A 97 11.17 -13.89 0.12
C CYS A 97 12.29 -14.27 -0.85
#